data_AF-A0AA44CNZ1-F1
#
_entry.id   AF-A0AA44CNZ1-F1
#
_cell.length_a   1.000
_cell.length_b   1.000
_cell.length_c   1.000
_cell.angle_alpha   90.00
_cell.angle_beta   90.00
_cell.angle_gamma   90.00
#
_symmetry.space_group_name_H-M   'P 1'
#
loop_
_entity.id
_entity.type
_entity.pdbx_description
1 polymer ?
#
loop_
_entity_poly.entity_id
_entity_poly.type
_entity_poly.pdbx_seq_one_letter_code
_entity_poly.pdbx_strand_id
1 'polypeptide(L)' 'MTTYRHTKGKIKDNALEALLHDPLFRQRIEKNIKGKGSYQRKGKHSKGGNWEASGK' A
#
# COMPACT_ATOMS: atom_id res chain seq x y z
N MET A 1 -19.99 -10.43 -12.17
CA MET A 1 -19.42 -9.72 -11.01
C MET A 1 -18.64 -10.74 -10.19
N THR A 2 -17.36 -10.47 -9.87
CA THR A 2 -16.52 -11.42 -9.10
C THR A 2 -16.75 -11.23 -7.60
N THR A 3 -16.89 -12.31 -6.85
CA THR A 3 -17.10 -12.27 -5.39
C THR A 3 -15.77 -12.25 -4.64
N TYR A 4 -15.72 -11.53 -3.52
CA TYR A 4 -14.55 -11.49 -2.65
C TYR A 4 -14.45 -12.77 -1.79
N ARG A 5 -13.26 -13.37 -1.71
CA ARG A 5 -13.00 -14.56 -0.86
C ARG A 5 -12.38 -14.14 0.47
N HIS A 6 -13.18 -14.11 1.52
CA HIS A 6 -12.74 -13.79 2.89
C HIS A 6 -12.02 -14.95 3.59
N THR A 7 -11.30 -14.65 4.67
CA THR A 7 -10.46 -15.60 5.42
C THR A 7 -11.16 -16.27 6.60
N LYS A 8 -12.36 -15.79 6.99
CA LYS A 8 -13.10 -16.24 8.19
C LYS A 8 -13.72 -17.64 8.12
N GLY A 9 -13.52 -18.39 7.04
CA GLY A 9 -14.17 -19.70 6.84
C GLY A 9 -15.69 -19.58 6.70
N LYS A 10 -16.46 -20.54 7.21
CA LYS A 10 -17.93 -20.46 7.21
C LYS A 10 -18.39 -19.52 8.33
N ILE A 11 -18.98 -18.38 7.95
CA ILE A 11 -19.57 -17.43 8.89
C ILE A 11 -20.91 -17.98 9.38
N LYS A 12 -21.15 -17.97 10.69
CA LYS A 12 -22.37 -18.54 11.30
C LYS A 12 -23.38 -17.48 11.72
N ASP A 13 -22.90 -16.44 12.42
CA ASP A 13 -23.79 -15.46 13.07
C ASP A 13 -23.86 -14.15 12.28
N ASN A 14 -22.80 -13.33 12.32
CA ASN A 14 -22.78 -12.00 11.69
C ASN A 14 -21.74 -11.89 10.56
N ALA A 15 -22.22 -11.66 9.34
CA ALA A 15 -21.39 -11.49 8.15
C ALA A 15 -20.59 -10.18 8.14
N LEU A 16 -21.19 -9.06 8.58
CA LEU A 16 -20.54 -7.75 8.54
C LEU A 16 -19.42 -7.67 9.57
N GLU A 17 -19.65 -8.16 10.78
CA GLU A 17 -18.64 -8.21 11.84
C GLU A 17 -17.47 -9.12 11.46
N ALA A 18 -17.76 -10.30 10.88
CA ALA A 18 -16.73 -11.20 10.39
C ALA A 18 -15.86 -10.52 9.31
N LEU A 19 -16.48 -9.79 8.38
CA LEU A 19 -15.75 -9.03 7.35
C LEU A 19 -14.98 -7.85 7.94
N LEU A 20 -15.53 -7.13 8.91
CA LEU A 20 -14.84 -6.01 9.57
C LEU A 20 -13.50 -6.45 10.18
N HIS A 21 -13.45 -7.67 10.74
CA HIS A 21 -12.23 -8.26 11.28
C HIS A 21 -11.39 -9.04 10.24
N ASP A 22 -11.77 -9.03 8.98
CA ASP A 22 -11.02 -9.62 7.86
C ASP A 22 -9.99 -8.63 7.29
N PRO A 23 -8.86 -9.09 6.70
CA PRO A 23 -7.84 -8.18 6.14
C PRO A 23 -8.37 -7.18 5.11
N LEU A 24 -9.53 -7.43 4.50
CA LEU A 24 -10.22 -6.49 3.63
C LEU A 24 -10.38 -5.10 4.27
N PHE A 25 -10.79 -5.06 5.54
CA PHE A 25 -11.07 -3.83 6.29
C PHE A 25 -10.01 -3.51 7.35
N ARG A 26 -8.74 -3.86 7.08
CA ARG A 26 -7.64 -3.48 7.96
C ARG A 26 -7.44 -1.96 8.00
N GLN A 27 -6.91 -1.47 9.12
CA GLN A 27 -6.41 -0.10 9.20
C GLN A 27 -5.33 0.14 8.14
N ARG A 28 -5.49 1.23 7.39
CA ARG A 28 -4.51 1.71 6.42
C ARG A 28 -3.83 2.94 7.00
N ILE A 29 -2.51 2.95 6.94
CA ILE A 29 -1.69 4.08 7.37
C ILE A 29 -1.02 4.63 6.12
N GLU A 30 -1.26 5.90 5.82
CA GLU A 30 -0.56 6.57 4.74
C GLU A 30 0.87 6.90 5.13
N LYS A 31 1.78 6.80 4.15
CA LYS A 31 3.17 7.23 4.35
C LYS A 31 3.21 8.75 4.30
N ASN A 32 3.65 9.37 5.39
CA ASN A 32 3.85 10.81 5.44
C ASN A 32 4.98 11.25 4.50
N ILE A 33 4.83 12.47 3.96
CA ILE A 33 5.83 13.08 3.05
C ILE A 33 6.95 13.77 3.84
N LYS A 34 6.68 14.22 5.08
CA LYS A 34 7.64 14.87 5.97
C LYS A 34 7.55 14.33 7.40
N GLY A 35 8.66 14.30 8.12
CA GLY A 35 8.75 13.91 9.54
C GLY A 35 9.20 12.45 9.74
N LYS A 36 8.74 11.82 10.83
CA LYS A 36 9.14 10.45 11.19
C LYS A 36 8.65 9.45 10.15
N GLY A 37 9.54 8.63 9.60
CA GLY A 37 9.18 7.61 8.61
C GLY A 37 8.98 8.14 7.19
N SER A 38 9.22 9.44 6.95
CA SER A 38 9.00 10.04 5.63
C SER A 38 10.15 9.86 4.65
N TYR A 39 11.34 9.42 5.11
CA TYR A 39 12.50 9.22 4.25
C TYR A 39 12.21 8.22 3.11
N GLN A 40 12.65 8.57 1.91
CA GLN A 40 12.57 7.74 0.71
C GLN A 40 13.93 7.73 0.03
N ARG A 41 14.49 6.54 -0.21
CA ARG A 41 15.81 6.39 -0.85
C ARG A 41 15.83 6.95 -2.28
N LYS A 42 14.74 6.74 -3.03
CA LYS A 42 14.53 7.28 -4.37
C LYS A 42 13.14 7.91 -4.41
N GLY A 43 13.07 9.18 -4.80
CA GLY A 43 11.79 9.84 -5.04
C GLY A 43 11.14 9.39 -6.34
N LYS A 44 9.87 9.75 -6.55
CA LYS A 44 9.08 9.39 -7.75
C LYS A 44 9.78 9.75 -9.06
N HIS A 45 10.43 10.91 -9.11
CA HIS A 45 11.20 11.39 -10.26
C HIS A 45 12.67 11.54 -9.87
N SER A 46 13.34 10.43 -9.54
CA SER A 46 14.79 10.47 -9.36
C SER A 46 15.42 10.95 -10.66
N LYS A 47 16.27 12.00 -10.60
CA LYS A 47 17.04 12.43 -11.77
C LYS A 47 17.77 11.21 -12.32
N GLY A 48 17.35 10.73 -13.50
CA GLY A 48 18.15 9.80 -14.28
C GLY A 48 19.53 10.43 -14.41
N GLY A 49 20.59 9.65 -14.24
CA GLY A 49 21.95 10.17 -14.31
C GLY A 49 22.07 11.06 -15.54
N ASN A 50 22.38 12.34 -15.35
CA ASN A 50 22.91 13.17 -16.42
C ASN A 50 24.26 12.53 -16.75
N TRP A 51 24.24 11.51 -17.60
CA TRP A 51 25.43 11.06 -18.29
C TRP A 51 25.80 12.21 -19.20
N GLU A 52 26.85 12.94 -18.81
CA GLU A 52 27.46 13.99 -19.61
C GLU A 52 27.83 13.41 -20.98
N ALA A 53 26.91 13.56 -21.93
CA ALA A 53 27.14 13.24 -23.33
C ALA A 53 27.81 14.47 -23.97
N SER A 54 29.13 14.50 -23.95
CA SER A 54 29.99 14.77 -25.11
C SER A 54 31.40 15.09 -24.64
N GLY A 55 32.32 14.18 -24.97
CA GLY A 55 33.73 14.45 -24.93
C GLY A 55 34.08 15.61 -25.86
N LYS A 56 35.05 16.41 -25.42
CA LYS A 56 35.94 17.18 -26.27
C LYS A 56 37.33 16.60 -26.12
#